data_AF-A0A919LZU1-F1
#
_entry.id   AF-A0A919LZU1-F1
#
_cell.length_a   1.000
_cell.length_b   1.000
_cell.length_c   1.000
_cell.angle_alpha   90.00
_cell.angle_beta   90.00
_cell.angle_gamma   90.00
#
_symmetry.space_group_name_H-M   'P 1'
#
loop_
_entity.id
_entity.type
_entity.pdbx_description
1 polymer ?
#
loop_
_entity_poly.entity_id
_entity_poly.type
_entity_poly.pdbx_seq_one_letter_code
_entity_poly.pdbx_strand_id
1 'polypeptide(L)'
;MHRFTAFAALLLPAGLVACGAENQPGTPAPAPSPVVSAAPADDPPGTLTCRALAAAVRDASLMEPGVIQAVVAAGGTADAPVADAAAALDEAYRKAVLSHGTQSEPDAIAAVSAAAADMSQVCADSGLDSAN
;
A
#
# COMPACT_ATOMS: atom_id res chain seq x y z
N MET A 1 -28.57 2.18 20.71
CA MET A 1 -29.49 3.32 20.93
C MET A 1 -28.78 4.33 21.83
N HIS A 2 -28.84 5.62 21.47
CA HIS A 2 -28.33 6.81 22.21
C HIS A 2 -26.80 7.04 22.09
N ARG A 3 -26.25 8.19 21.65
CA ARG A 3 -26.77 9.57 21.53
C ARG A 3 -26.10 10.37 20.40
N PHE A 4 -26.93 11.13 19.69
CA PHE A 4 -26.57 12.33 18.93
C PHE A 4 -26.05 13.42 19.88
N THR A 5 -24.97 14.12 19.50
CA THR A 5 -24.75 15.51 19.97
C THR A 5 -24.02 16.31 18.89
N ALA A 6 -24.77 17.20 18.24
CA ALA A 6 -24.28 18.36 17.50
C ALA A 6 -23.86 19.48 18.47
N PHE A 7 -23.22 20.54 17.93
CA PHE A 7 -22.84 21.86 18.48
C PHE A 7 -21.34 22.11 18.19
N ALA A 8 -20.85 23.25 17.71
CA ALA A 8 -21.45 24.54 17.43
C ALA A 8 -20.50 25.33 16.49
N ALA A 9 -21.08 26.21 15.68
CA ALA A 9 -20.36 27.28 14.98
C ALA A 9 -19.86 28.35 15.96
N LEU A 10 -18.70 28.96 15.67
CA LEU A 10 -18.27 30.27 16.20
C LEU A 10 -17.14 30.78 15.30
N LEU A 11 -17.41 31.72 14.38
CA LEU A 11 -17.38 33.19 14.51
C LEU A 11 -15.98 33.83 14.41
N LEU A 12 -15.89 34.73 13.42
CA LEU A 12 -14.82 35.67 13.05
C LEU A 12 -14.22 36.46 14.23
N PRO A 13 -13.05 37.10 14.00
CA PRO A 13 -13.09 38.56 14.02
C PRO A 13 -12.41 39.24 12.83
N ALA A 14 -13.05 40.33 12.42
CA ALA A 14 -12.50 41.40 11.59
C ALA A 14 -11.46 42.23 12.36
N GLY A 15 -10.45 42.75 11.64
CA GLY A 15 -9.43 43.62 12.22
C GLY A 15 -8.70 44.48 11.20
N LEU A 16 -9.20 45.71 11.06
CA LEU A 16 -8.53 47.01 10.91
C LEU A 16 -7.65 47.36 9.68
N VAL A 17 -7.98 48.57 9.21
CA VAL A 17 -7.42 49.42 8.16
C VAL A 17 -6.03 49.95 8.53
N ALA A 18 -5.11 49.99 7.56
CA ALA A 18 -4.03 50.96 7.53
C ALA A 18 -3.78 51.43 6.08
N CYS A 19 -3.85 52.75 5.91
CA CYS A 19 -3.65 53.51 4.69
C CYS A 19 -2.16 53.78 4.48
N GLY A 20 -1.67 53.61 3.25
CA GLY A 20 -0.33 54.02 2.85
C GLY A 20 -0.23 53.99 1.33
N ALA A 21 -0.44 55.16 0.71
CA ALA A 21 -0.25 55.37 -0.71
C ALA A 21 1.18 55.83 -0.96
N GLU A 22 2.01 54.99 -1.57
CA GLU A 22 3.29 55.38 -2.16
C GLU A 22 3.38 54.81 -3.58
N ASN A 23 3.25 55.72 -4.56
CA ASN A 23 3.47 55.47 -5.97
C ASN A 23 4.97 55.21 -6.21
N GLN A 24 5.35 53.95 -6.39
CA GLN A 24 6.57 53.58 -7.11
C GLN A 24 6.19 52.90 -8.43
N PRO A 25 6.80 53.26 -9.57
CA PRO A 25 6.65 52.49 -10.79
C PRO A 25 7.40 51.16 -10.61
N GLY A 26 6.69 50.17 -10.10
CA GLY A 26 7.18 48.80 -9.94
C GLY A 26 7.34 48.13 -11.30
N THR A 27 8.52 47.59 -11.54
CA THR A 27 8.81 46.58 -12.56
C THR A 27 7.67 45.54 -12.62
N PRO A 28 7.18 45.13 -13.81
CA PRO A 28 6.10 44.15 -13.89
C PRO A 28 6.50 42.88 -13.14
N ALA A 29 5.68 42.49 -12.16
CA ALA A 29 5.86 41.26 -11.41
C ALA A 29 5.86 40.06 -12.36
N PRO A 30 6.80 39.10 -12.22
CA PRO A 30 6.76 37.88 -13.02
C PRO A 30 5.42 37.18 -12.79
N ALA A 31 4.74 36.83 -13.88
CA ALA A 31 3.50 36.08 -13.82
C ALA A 31 3.73 34.77 -13.04
N PRO A 32 2.76 34.31 -12.21
CA PRO A 32 2.88 33.05 -11.53
C PRO A 32 3.02 31.93 -12.58
N SER A 33 4.14 31.22 -12.55
CA SER A 33 4.33 30.01 -13.35
C SER A 33 3.19 29.04 -13.04
N PRO A 34 2.62 28.33 -14.04
CA PRO A 34 1.64 27.30 -13.77
C PRO A 34 2.26 26.26 -12.83
N VAL A 35 1.56 25.96 -11.75
CA VAL A 35 1.94 24.88 -10.83
C VAL A 35 1.82 23.59 -11.63
N VAL A 36 2.93 23.05 -12.10
CA VAL A 36 2.95 21.74 -12.75
C VAL A 36 2.78 20.72 -11.64
N SER A 37 1.57 20.18 -11.49
CA SER A 37 1.36 18.96 -10.69
C SER A 37 2.24 17.87 -11.31
N ALA A 38 3.17 17.34 -10.53
CA ALA A 38 3.94 16.18 -10.92
C ALA A 38 2.97 15.03 -11.22
N ALA A 39 3.17 14.35 -12.36
CA ALA A 39 2.47 13.09 -12.63
C ALA A 39 2.85 12.08 -11.52
N PRO A 40 1.91 11.22 -11.10
CA PRO A 40 2.25 10.13 -10.18
C PRO A 40 3.35 9.28 -10.81
N ALA A 41 4.40 9.00 -10.04
CA ALA A 41 5.44 8.08 -10.48
C ALA A 41 4.85 6.66 -10.56
N ASP A 42 5.19 5.92 -11.61
CA ASP A 42 4.87 4.51 -11.71
C ASP A 42 5.65 3.74 -10.62
N ASP A 43 4.95 2.90 -9.86
CA ASP A 43 5.57 1.97 -8.92
C ASP A 43 6.39 0.93 -9.70
N PRO A 44 7.60 0.53 -9.23
CA PRO A 44 8.35 -0.53 -9.88
C PRO A 44 7.57 -1.85 -9.88
N PRO A 45 7.74 -2.69 -10.91
CA PRO A 45 7.06 -3.98 -10.99
C PRO A 45 7.38 -4.83 -9.74
N GLY A 46 6.37 -5.48 -9.19
CA GLY A 46 6.47 -6.27 -7.96
C GLY A 46 6.26 -5.49 -6.65
N THR A 47 6.26 -4.16 -6.66
CA THR A 47 6.01 -3.35 -5.44
C THR A 47 4.65 -3.64 -4.82
N LEU A 48 3.59 -3.72 -5.65
CA LEU A 48 2.25 -4.03 -5.18
C LEU A 48 2.16 -5.43 -4.58
N THR A 49 2.84 -6.40 -5.19
CA THR A 49 2.93 -7.78 -4.73
C THR A 49 3.58 -7.87 -3.37
N CYS A 50 4.75 -7.25 -3.21
CA CYS A 50 5.50 -7.24 -1.95
C CYS A 50 4.74 -6.52 -0.84
N ARG A 51 4.05 -5.41 -1.15
CA ARG A 51 3.19 -4.69 -0.20
C ARG A 51 1.99 -5.55 0.24
N ALA A 52 1.34 -6.24 -0.70
CA ALA A 52 0.21 -7.11 -0.40
C ALA A 52 0.64 -8.30 0.48
N LEU A 53 1.79 -8.91 0.17
CA LEU A 53 2.37 -9.95 1.01
C LEU A 53 2.68 -9.44 2.42
N ALA A 54 3.38 -8.31 2.54
CA ALA A 54 3.75 -7.73 3.83
C ALA A 54 2.50 -7.39 4.68
N ALA A 55 1.43 -6.90 4.06
CA ALA A 55 0.15 -6.70 4.73
C ALA A 55 -0.43 -8.04 5.23
N ALA A 56 -0.50 -9.05 4.36
CA ALA A 56 -1.03 -10.36 4.72
C ALA A 56 -0.25 -11.04 5.85
N VAL A 57 1.08 -10.90 5.86
CA VAL A 57 1.94 -11.41 6.94
C VAL A 57 1.70 -10.64 8.24
N ARG A 58 1.66 -9.31 8.20
CA ARG A 58 1.39 -8.48 9.39
C ARG A 58 0.02 -8.73 10.00
N ASP A 59 -0.98 -8.96 9.15
CA ASP A 59 -2.36 -9.22 9.57
C ASP A 59 -2.59 -10.71 9.91
N ALA A 60 -1.58 -11.56 9.71
CA ALA A 60 -1.66 -13.03 9.86
C ALA A 60 -2.81 -13.65 9.03
N SER A 61 -3.11 -13.08 7.87
CA SER A 61 -4.28 -13.40 7.04
C SER A 61 -3.95 -14.30 5.84
N LEU A 62 -2.76 -14.88 5.77
CA LEU A 62 -2.33 -15.74 4.64
C LEU A 62 -3.27 -16.92 4.35
N MET A 63 -4.01 -17.41 5.35
CA MET A 63 -4.99 -18.49 5.19
C MET A 63 -6.42 -17.99 5.00
N GLU A 64 -6.66 -16.68 4.99
CA GLU A 64 -7.98 -16.12 4.70
C GLU A 64 -8.30 -16.26 3.20
N PRO A 65 -9.56 -16.63 2.86
CA PRO A 65 -9.97 -16.77 1.47
C PRO A 65 -9.72 -15.47 0.68
N GLY A 66 -9.06 -15.59 -0.48
CA GLY A 66 -8.81 -14.46 -1.38
C GLY A 66 -7.50 -13.72 -1.14
N VAL A 67 -6.86 -13.85 0.01
CA VAL A 67 -5.63 -13.09 0.34
C VAL A 67 -4.47 -13.50 -0.56
N ILE A 68 -4.15 -14.80 -0.63
CA ILE A 68 -3.08 -15.29 -1.50
C ILE A 68 -3.39 -15.02 -2.97
N GLN A 69 -4.65 -15.15 -3.38
CA GLN A 69 -5.06 -14.86 -4.76
C GLN A 69 -4.84 -13.39 -5.12
N ALA A 70 -5.07 -12.46 -4.18
CA ALA A 70 -4.78 -11.05 -4.38
C ALA A 70 -3.27 -10.77 -4.51
N VAL A 71 -2.44 -11.45 -3.70
CA VAL A 71 -0.97 -11.38 -3.82
C VAL A 71 -0.51 -11.88 -5.19
N VAL A 72 -1.01 -13.04 -5.62
CA VAL A 72 -0.65 -13.66 -6.91
C VAL A 72 -1.12 -12.81 -8.08
N ALA A 73 -2.33 -12.24 -8.01
CA ALA A 73 -2.85 -11.34 -9.03
C ALA A 73 -1.97 -10.09 -9.20
N ALA A 74 -1.49 -9.51 -8.08
CA ALA A 74 -0.51 -8.42 -8.13
C ALA A 74 0.84 -8.87 -8.72
N GLY A 75 1.23 -10.14 -8.48
CA GLY A 75 2.40 -10.78 -9.08
C GLY A 75 2.35 -10.90 -10.60
N GLY A 76 1.18 -10.83 -11.23
CA GLY A 76 1.02 -10.93 -12.69
C GLY A 76 1.70 -9.81 -13.50
N THR A 77 2.04 -8.70 -12.86
CA THR A 77 2.81 -7.59 -13.46
C THR A 77 4.24 -7.49 -12.91
N ALA A 78 4.65 -8.44 -12.07
CA ALA A 78 5.98 -8.46 -11.48
C ALA A 78 6.97 -9.21 -12.38
N ASP A 79 8.24 -8.80 -12.34
CA ASP A 79 9.31 -9.54 -12.99
C ASP A 79 9.72 -10.78 -12.17
N ALA A 80 10.38 -11.75 -12.81
CA ALA A 80 11.11 -12.81 -12.10
C ALA A 80 12.29 -12.12 -11.36
N PRO A 81 12.36 -12.15 -10.03
CA PRO A 81 12.05 -13.29 -9.14
C PRO A 81 10.72 -13.22 -8.36
N VAL A 82 10.04 -12.07 -8.34
CA VAL A 82 8.85 -11.86 -7.49
C VAL A 82 7.65 -12.68 -8.00
N ALA A 83 7.48 -12.77 -9.32
CA ALA A 83 6.41 -13.57 -9.92
C ALA A 83 6.56 -15.08 -9.59
N ASP A 84 7.79 -15.60 -9.61
CA ASP A 84 8.06 -17.02 -9.30
C ASP A 84 7.78 -17.32 -7.83
N ALA A 85 8.19 -16.42 -6.92
CA ALA A 85 7.90 -16.55 -5.50
C ALA A 85 6.39 -16.48 -5.20
N ALA A 86 5.65 -15.61 -5.91
CA ALA A 86 4.19 -15.55 -5.80
C ALA A 86 3.54 -16.85 -6.28
N ALA A 87 4.03 -17.46 -7.37
CA ALA A 87 3.52 -18.75 -7.85
C ALA A 87 3.81 -19.90 -6.86
N ALA A 88 4.99 -19.90 -6.23
CA ALA A 88 5.33 -20.87 -5.19
C ALA A 88 4.40 -20.74 -3.96
N LEU A 89 4.08 -19.51 -3.56
CA LEU A 89 3.13 -19.23 -2.49
C LEU A 89 1.71 -19.72 -2.83
N ASP A 90 1.23 -19.51 -4.06
CA ASP A 90 -0.07 -20.02 -4.52
C ASP A 90 -0.14 -21.53 -4.42
N GLU A 91 0.90 -22.23 -4.88
CA GLU A 91 0.94 -23.69 -4.84
C GLU A 91 0.97 -24.23 -3.40
N ALA A 92 1.68 -23.57 -2.49
CA ALA A 92 1.66 -23.91 -1.07
C ALA A 92 0.27 -23.72 -0.47
N TYR A 93 -0.40 -22.60 -0.75
CA TYR A 93 -1.76 -22.32 -0.29
C TYR A 93 -2.75 -23.37 -0.81
N ARG A 94 -2.67 -23.70 -2.09
CA ARG A 94 -3.54 -24.68 -2.73
C ARG A 94 -3.40 -26.06 -2.08
N LYS A 95 -2.17 -26.47 -1.74
CA LYS A 95 -1.92 -27.69 -0.96
C LYS A 95 -2.53 -27.61 0.44
N ALA A 96 -2.36 -26.49 1.14
CA ALA A 96 -2.95 -26.29 2.47
C ALA A 96 -4.47 -26.41 2.47
N VAL A 97 -5.14 -25.80 1.48
CA VAL A 97 -6.60 -25.92 1.30
C VAL A 97 -7.01 -27.36 1.02
N LEU A 98 -6.27 -28.10 0.20
CA LEU A 98 -6.55 -29.51 -0.09
C LEU A 98 -6.29 -30.44 1.10
N SER A 99 -5.37 -30.08 1.98
CA SER A 99 -5.04 -30.84 3.20
C SER A 99 -5.98 -30.55 4.37
N HIS A 100 -6.97 -29.67 4.20
CA HIS A 100 -7.90 -29.31 5.26
C HIS A 100 -8.65 -30.53 5.83
N GLY A 101 -8.70 -30.67 7.15
CA GLY A 101 -9.27 -31.78 7.90
C GLY A 101 -8.42 -33.06 7.89
N THR A 102 -7.20 -33.02 7.34
CA THR A 102 -6.31 -34.19 7.29
C THR A 102 -5.19 -34.08 8.34
N GLN A 103 -4.50 -35.20 8.60
CA GLN A 103 -3.32 -35.20 9.48
C GLN A 103 -2.19 -34.30 8.95
N SER A 104 -2.15 -34.04 7.65
CA SER A 104 -1.11 -33.23 7.00
C SER A 104 -1.42 -31.72 7.00
N GLU A 105 -2.59 -31.29 7.50
CA GLU A 105 -2.97 -29.88 7.53
C GLU A 105 -1.93 -28.98 8.21
N PRO A 106 -1.38 -29.32 9.40
CA PRO A 106 -0.42 -28.44 10.09
C PRO A 106 0.85 -28.22 9.27
N ASP A 107 1.36 -29.27 8.64
CA ASP A 107 2.57 -29.21 7.81
C ASP A 107 2.31 -28.39 6.53
N ALA A 108 1.11 -28.50 5.96
CA ALA A 108 0.74 -27.73 4.78
C ALA A 108 0.59 -26.24 5.09
N ILE A 109 0.02 -25.87 6.25
CA ILE A 109 -0.02 -24.46 6.73
C ILE A 109 1.40 -23.94 7.02
N ALA A 110 2.27 -24.77 7.60
CA ALA A 110 3.67 -24.40 7.81
C ALA A 110 4.39 -24.14 6.48
N ALA A 111 4.10 -24.91 5.43
CA ALA A 111 4.64 -24.70 4.10
C ALA A 111 4.17 -23.35 3.49
N VAL A 112 2.94 -22.91 3.74
CA VAL A 112 2.47 -21.57 3.34
C VAL A 112 3.29 -20.49 4.03
N SER A 113 3.53 -20.65 5.33
CA SER A 113 4.34 -19.70 6.10
C SER A 113 5.79 -19.65 5.60
N ALA A 114 6.37 -20.80 5.26
CA ALA A 114 7.71 -20.88 4.68
C ALA A 114 7.78 -20.18 3.30
N ALA A 115 6.81 -20.45 2.42
CA ALA A 115 6.76 -19.80 1.11
C ALA A 115 6.57 -18.27 1.22
N ALA A 116 5.76 -17.81 2.18
CA ALA A 116 5.59 -16.37 2.45
C ALA A 116 6.89 -15.73 2.97
N ALA A 117 7.65 -16.44 3.81
CA ALA A 117 8.95 -15.98 4.28
C ALA A 117 9.98 -15.90 3.13
N ASP A 118 10.05 -16.93 2.27
CA ASP A 118 10.92 -16.94 1.10
C ASP A 118 10.58 -15.78 0.15
N MET A 119 9.30 -15.54 -0.09
CA MET A 119 8.85 -14.42 -0.91
C MET A 119 9.16 -13.06 -0.26
N SER A 120 9.05 -12.96 1.07
CA SER A 120 9.44 -11.75 1.81
C SER A 120 10.94 -11.45 1.65
N GLN A 121 11.77 -12.50 1.67
CA GLN A 121 13.20 -12.35 1.39
C GLN A 121 13.46 -11.89 -0.05
N VAL A 122 12.76 -12.45 -1.04
CA VAL A 122 12.85 -11.99 -2.43
C VAL A 122 12.48 -10.50 -2.56
N CYS A 123 11.44 -10.06 -1.85
CA CYS A 123 11.04 -8.66 -1.79
C CYS A 123 12.11 -7.77 -1.16
N ALA A 124 12.74 -8.22 -0.06
CA ALA A 124 13.83 -7.50 0.59
C ALA A 124 15.08 -7.42 -0.31
N ASP A 125 15.50 -8.54 -0.91
CA ASP A 125 16.66 -8.61 -1.81
C ASP A 125 16.47 -7.77 -3.07
N SER A 126 15.22 -7.61 -3.52
CA SER A 126 14.86 -6.76 -4.66
C SER A 126 14.73 -5.27 -4.28
N GLY A 127 14.86 -4.91 -3.00
CA GLY A 127 14.64 -3.55 -2.50
C GLY A 127 13.18 -3.09 -2.54
N LEU A 128 12.24 -4.02 -2.68
CA LEU A 128 10.79 -3.76 -2.83
C LEU A 128 10.04 -3.81 -1.49
N ASP A 129 10.74 -4.08 -0.38
CA ASP A 129 10.19 -4.12 0.98
C ASP A 129 9.87 -2.72 1.57
N SER A 130 9.97 -1.67 0.75
CA SER A 130 9.70 -0.28 1.15
C SER A 130 8.20 0.02 1.22
N ALA A 131 7.53 -0.57 2.20
CA ALA A 131 6.21 -0.18 2.66
C ALA A 131 6.14 -0.24 4.19
N ASN A 132 6.82 0.72 4.81
CA ASN A 132 6.54 1.17 6.19
C ASN A 132 6.41 2.69 6.20
#